data_AF-A0A150Q4M3-F1
#
_entry.id   AF-A0A150Q4M3-F1
#
_cell.length_a   1.000
_cell.length_b   1.000
_cell.length_c   1.000
_cell.angle_alpha   90.00
_cell.angle_beta   90.00
_cell.angle_gamma   90.00
#
_symmetry.space_group_name_H-M   'P 1'
#
loop_
_entity.id
_entity.type
_entity.pdbx_description
1 polymer ?
#
loop_
_entity_poly.entity_id
_entity_poly.type
_entity_poly.pdbx_seq_one_letter_code
_entity_poly.pdbx_strand_id
1 'polypeptide(L)'
;MWKNQHLLAVALCAGAISILGMGCELIATVDRSRIPGDEGVVNLCADGMKNGEETDVDCGGPTCPQCATAKACTEADDCSSGFCADDVCCDTACDEECDACAADLKESGDESGTCGPSKAEAACGEPTCSEGVETSRGTCDGSSVECAPGEEKSCETFACDPEENACFTECTEDAHCTLCHVCGEEGECVLAAAGTPGLGCEEDQACDAAGACKAANGQECTEAETCGSGSCVDGVCCDTGCDSACVACNIEGSEGTCSNVAAGDEDGIDCSGANVCNGNGACGLAPTEECTTDEECASGNCLGIFVCGNFPAEGGEGGGEP
;
A
#
# COMPACT_ATOMS: atom_id res chain seq x y z
N MET A 1 32.70 -18.74 77.68
CA MET A 1 32.24 -18.14 78.95
C MET A 1 30.80 -17.69 78.77
N TRP A 2 29.85 -18.51 79.22
CA TRP A 2 28.43 -18.17 79.20
C TRP A 2 28.16 -17.10 80.26
N LYS A 3 27.60 -15.96 79.86
CA LYS A 3 27.04 -14.97 80.78
C LYS A 3 25.62 -14.68 80.33
N ASN A 4 24.69 -15.22 81.10
CA ASN A 4 23.26 -14.96 81.14
C ASN A 4 22.87 -13.62 80.49
N GLN A 5 22.29 -13.68 79.30
CA GLN A 5 21.49 -12.57 78.78
C GLN A 5 20.05 -12.79 79.23
N HIS A 6 19.60 -11.91 80.11
CA HIS A 6 18.22 -11.83 80.55
C HIS A 6 17.34 -11.52 79.34
N LEU A 7 16.55 -12.50 78.90
CA LEU A 7 15.36 -12.28 78.08
C LEU A 7 14.42 -11.37 78.88
N LEU A 8 14.32 -10.08 78.50
CA LEU A 8 13.23 -9.23 78.96
C LEU A 8 12.00 -9.53 78.09
N ALA A 9 11.22 -10.53 78.49
CA ALA A 9 9.85 -10.68 78.03
C ALA A 9 8.98 -9.73 78.85
N VAL A 10 8.63 -8.56 78.30
CA VAL A 10 7.68 -7.65 78.94
C VAL A 10 6.27 -8.20 78.67
N ALA A 11 5.77 -9.02 79.59
CA ALA A 11 4.37 -9.43 79.63
C ALA A 11 3.55 -8.32 80.29
N LEU A 12 2.96 -7.44 79.50
CA LEU A 12 1.91 -6.54 79.98
C LEU A 12 0.58 -7.32 80.04
N CYS A 13 0.38 -8.06 81.13
CA CYS A 13 -0.96 -8.45 81.54
C CYS A 13 -1.63 -7.22 82.16
N ALA A 14 -2.33 -6.44 81.35
CA ALA A 14 -3.29 -5.46 81.86
C ALA A 14 -4.44 -6.25 82.52
N GLY A 15 -4.35 -6.43 83.83
CA GLY A 15 -5.43 -7.03 84.59
C GLY A 15 -6.62 -6.08 84.65
N ALA A 16 -7.74 -6.48 84.06
CA ALA A 16 -9.03 -6.47 84.75
C ALA A 16 -10.07 -7.32 84.00
N ILE A 17 -10.75 -8.17 84.79
CA ILE A 17 -12.09 -8.73 84.58
C ILE A 17 -12.14 -10.11 83.90
N SER A 18 -12.30 -11.09 84.79
CA SER A 18 -12.79 -12.44 84.56
C SER A 18 -14.10 -12.47 83.75
N ILE A 19 -14.29 -13.60 83.07
CA ILE A 19 -15.52 -14.13 82.45
C ILE A 19 -15.64 -13.84 80.95
N LEU A 20 -14.97 -14.67 80.14
CA LEU A 20 -15.51 -15.48 79.02
C LEU A 20 -14.31 -16.04 78.24
N GLY A 21 -14.29 -17.35 78.01
CA GLY A 21 -13.16 -18.02 77.37
C GLY A 21 -12.96 -17.58 75.92
N MET A 22 -11.79 -17.00 75.64
CA MET A 22 -11.16 -16.90 74.32
C MET A 22 -9.64 -16.96 74.53
N GLY A 23 -8.98 -17.74 73.67
CA GLY A 23 -7.55 -18.07 73.78
C GLY A 23 -6.66 -16.84 73.82
N CYS A 24 -5.62 -16.91 74.64
CA CYS A 24 -4.52 -15.96 74.63
C CYS A 24 -3.69 -16.24 73.37
N GLU A 25 -3.90 -15.51 72.28
CA GLU A 25 -2.96 -15.52 71.18
C GLU A 25 -1.70 -14.76 71.60
N LEU A 26 -0.60 -15.50 71.66
CA LEU A 26 0.72 -14.97 71.95
C LEU A 26 1.27 -14.30 70.67
N ILE A 27 1.01 -13.01 70.47
CA ILE A 27 1.67 -12.23 69.41
C ILE A 27 3.06 -11.85 69.93
N ALA A 28 4.06 -12.68 69.65
CA ALA A 28 5.46 -12.34 69.86
C ALA A 28 5.96 -11.52 68.67
N THR A 29 6.03 -10.20 68.81
CA THR A 29 6.74 -9.34 67.85
C THR A 29 8.24 -9.55 68.03
N VAL A 30 8.88 -10.32 67.16
CA VAL A 30 10.34 -10.45 67.13
C VAL A 30 10.92 -9.25 66.40
N ASP A 31 11.59 -8.36 67.13
CA ASP A 31 12.34 -7.25 66.57
C ASP A 31 13.63 -7.79 65.94
N ARG A 32 13.60 -7.96 64.61
CA ARG A 32 14.69 -8.56 63.80
C ARG A 32 15.95 -7.69 63.75
N SER A 33 15.88 -6.42 64.17
CA SER A 33 17.00 -5.46 64.09
C SER A 33 18.20 -5.77 64.99
N ARG A 34 18.14 -6.85 65.79
CA ARG A 34 19.17 -7.20 66.77
C ARG A 34 19.94 -8.50 66.47
N ILE A 35 19.78 -9.09 65.28
CA ILE A 35 20.54 -10.28 64.86
C ILE A 35 21.89 -9.84 64.27
N PRO A 36 23.04 -10.05 64.94
CA PRO A 36 24.34 -9.63 64.42
C PRO A 36 24.82 -10.60 63.33
N GLY A 37 25.07 -10.09 62.12
CA GLY A 37 25.40 -10.87 60.92
C GLY A 37 24.32 -10.84 59.83
N ASP A 38 23.17 -10.23 60.13
CA ASP A 38 22.13 -9.85 59.17
C ASP A 38 22.48 -8.45 58.65
N GLU A 39 23.52 -8.35 57.81
CA GLU A 39 23.67 -7.18 56.94
C GLU A 39 22.41 -7.19 56.08
N GLY A 40 21.46 -6.27 56.34
CA GLY A 40 20.10 -6.23 55.78
C GLY A 40 20.03 -6.05 54.26
N VAL A 41 20.70 -6.92 53.52
CA VAL A 41 20.36 -7.29 52.16
C VAL A 41 19.06 -8.07 52.31
N VAL A 42 17.95 -7.33 52.28
CA VAL A 42 16.63 -7.94 52.09
C VAL A 42 16.73 -8.72 50.78
N ASN A 43 16.78 -10.04 50.88
CA ASN A 43 16.70 -10.89 49.70
C ASN A 43 15.25 -10.84 49.24
N LEU A 44 14.96 -9.86 48.39
CA LEU A 44 13.65 -9.63 47.81
C LEU A 44 13.20 -10.87 47.01
N CYS A 45 14.15 -11.55 46.37
CA CYS A 45 13.97 -12.77 45.57
C CYS A 45 13.54 -14.04 46.33
N ALA A 46 13.14 -13.94 47.60
CA ALA A 46 12.74 -15.10 48.42
C ALA A 46 11.90 -14.69 49.65
N ASP A 47 11.22 -13.54 49.59
CA ASP A 47 10.45 -13.00 50.71
C ASP A 47 8.93 -13.26 50.62
N GLY A 48 8.47 -13.92 49.55
CA GLY A 48 7.09 -14.30 49.33
C GLY A 48 6.21 -13.18 48.78
N MET A 49 6.80 -12.04 48.38
CA MET A 49 6.07 -10.90 47.83
C MET A 49 6.71 -10.41 46.54
N LYS A 50 5.95 -10.30 45.45
CA LYS A 50 6.42 -9.66 44.21
C LYS A 50 6.82 -8.21 44.48
N ASN A 51 8.11 -7.94 44.55
CA ASN A 51 8.64 -6.63 44.88
C ASN A 51 10.03 -6.38 44.23
N GLY A 52 10.58 -5.18 44.37
CA GLY A 52 11.85 -4.83 43.73
C GLY A 52 11.73 -4.85 42.19
N GLU A 53 12.58 -5.66 41.55
CA GLU A 53 12.65 -5.82 40.09
C GLU A 53 12.07 -7.16 39.60
N GLU A 54 11.35 -7.90 40.45
CA GLU A 54 10.77 -9.20 40.13
C GLU A 54 9.60 -9.13 39.13
N THR A 55 9.51 -10.13 38.25
CA THR A 55 8.40 -10.26 37.31
C THR A 55 7.29 -11.18 37.82
N ASP A 56 7.60 -12.10 38.72
CA ASP A 56 6.64 -12.87 39.52
C ASP A 56 7.18 -13.01 40.96
N VAL A 57 6.35 -13.49 41.89
CA VAL A 57 6.73 -13.64 43.30
C VAL A 57 8.01 -14.46 43.44
N ASP A 58 9.06 -13.85 43.99
CA ASP A 58 10.36 -14.48 44.26
C ASP A 58 11.17 -14.90 43.01
N CYS A 59 10.87 -14.36 41.82
CA CYS A 59 11.60 -14.69 40.59
C CYS A 59 11.51 -13.65 39.47
N GLY A 60 12.41 -13.79 38.50
CA GLY A 60 12.49 -12.94 37.31
C GLY A 60 13.13 -11.57 37.58
N GLY A 61 13.31 -10.78 36.53
CA GLY A 61 14.11 -9.57 36.56
C GLY A 61 15.62 -9.84 36.58
N PRO A 62 16.44 -8.78 36.53
CA PRO A 62 17.88 -8.89 36.30
C PRO A 62 18.66 -9.48 37.49
N THR A 63 18.09 -9.45 38.70
CA THR A 63 18.80 -9.81 39.94
C THR A 63 18.33 -11.10 40.59
N CYS A 64 17.11 -11.56 40.29
CA CYS A 64 16.53 -12.75 40.91
C CYS A 64 16.70 -13.99 40.02
N PRO A 65 16.54 -15.20 40.58
CA PRO A 65 16.53 -16.42 39.78
C PRO A 65 15.41 -16.39 38.74
N GLN A 66 15.64 -17.04 37.60
CA GLN A 66 14.62 -17.16 36.55
C GLN A 66 13.38 -17.90 37.08
N CYS A 67 12.23 -17.42 36.65
CA CYS A 67 10.93 -18.00 36.92
C CYS A 67 10.74 -19.36 36.25
N ALA A 68 10.01 -20.24 36.94
CA ALA A 68 9.55 -21.50 36.36
C ALA A 68 8.47 -21.26 35.30
N THR A 69 8.17 -22.28 34.50
CA THR A 69 7.03 -22.27 33.58
C THR A 69 5.71 -21.87 34.28
N ALA A 70 4.80 -21.23 33.56
CA ALA A 70 3.51 -20.71 34.03
C ALA A 70 3.57 -19.48 34.95
N LYS A 71 4.76 -18.92 35.20
CA LYS A 71 4.97 -17.72 36.01
C LYS A 71 5.00 -16.46 35.15
N ALA A 72 4.70 -15.32 35.74
CA ALA A 72 4.72 -14.05 35.02
C ALA A 72 6.15 -13.63 34.63
N CYS A 73 6.30 -13.10 33.42
CA CYS A 73 7.56 -12.60 32.87
C CYS A 73 7.33 -11.32 32.08
N THR A 74 8.41 -10.60 31.80
CA THR A 74 8.41 -9.43 30.92
C THR A 74 9.42 -9.56 29.78
N GLU A 75 10.45 -10.38 29.97
CA GLU A 75 11.52 -10.65 29.01
C GLU A 75 11.86 -12.15 29.02
N ALA A 76 12.46 -12.64 27.93
CA ALA A 76 12.86 -14.04 27.78
C ALA A 76 13.80 -14.51 28.91
N ASP A 77 14.70 -13.63 29.37
CA ASP A 77 15.68 -13.92 30.42
C ASP A 77 15.02 -14.13 31.80
N ASP A 78 13.78 -13.69 32.00
CA ASP A 78 13.03 -13.95 33.23
C ASP A 78 12.67 -15.43 33.37
N CYS A 79 12.64 -16.18 32.27
CA CYS A 79 12.14 -17.54 32.25
C CYS A 79 13.28 -18.56 32.23
N SER A 80 13.16 -19.59 33.07
CA SER A 80 14.11 -20.72 33.10
C SER A 80 14.15 -21.49 31.77
N SER A 81 13.07 -21.41 30.99
CA SER A 81 12.96 -21.92 29.62
C SER A 81 13.60 -21.01 28.56
N GLY A 82 13.80 -19.72 28.87
CA GLY A 82 14.20 -18.71 27.90
C GLY A 82 13.07 -18.20 26.99
N PHE A 83 11.81 -18.54 27.29
CA PHE A 83 10.66 -18.17 26.48
C PHE A 83 9.60 -17.47 27.33
N CYS A 84 9.39 -16.19 27.06
CA CYS A 84 8.34 -15.37 27.63
C CYS A 84 7.34 -15.03 26.53
N ALA A 85 6.12 -15.57 26.61
CA ALA A 85 5.02 -15.27 25.69
C ALA A 85 3.73 -15.04 26.49
N ASP A 86 2.89 -14.10 26.04
CA ASP A 86 1.69 -13.67 26.76
C ASP A 86 1.93 -13.26 28.23
N ASP A 87 3.06 -12.60 28.50
CA ASP A 87 3.53 -12.24 29.85
C ASP A 87 3.68 -13.45 30.80
N VAL A 88 3.84 -14.66 30.25
CA VAL A 88 3.96 -15.94 30.97
C VAL A 88 5.19 -16.72 30.49
N CYS A 89 5.89 -17.38 31.40
CA CYS A 89 6.97 -18.29 31.06
C CYS A 89 6.44 -19.57 30.42
N CYS A 90 6.82 -19.80 29.18
CA CYS A 90 6.34 -20.90 28.35
C CYS A 90 7.39 -21.99 28.21
N ASP A 91 6.99 -23.20 27.85
CA ASP A 91 7.90 -24.32 27.59
C ASP A 91 8.67 -24.15 26.27
N THR A 92 8.08 -23.44 25.31
CA THR A 92 8.67 -23.04 24.03
C THR A 92 8.30 -21.60 23.69
N ALA A 93 8.76 -21.09 22.55
CA ALA A 93 8.59 -19.69 22.17
C ALA A 93 7.15 -19.29 21.84
N CYS A 94 6.29 -20.25 21.47
CA CYS A 94 4.94 -19.99 20.95
C CYS A 94 4.96 -19.02 19.75
N ASP A 95 5.86 -19.28 18.78
CA ASP A 95 6.15 -18.35 17.66
C ASP A 95 5.09 -18.36 16.56
N GLU A 96 4.08 -19.25 16.64
CA GLU A 96 3.03 -19.32 15.63
C GLU A 96 1.96 -18.24 15.87
N GLU A 97 1.38 -17.73 14.78
CA GLU A 97 0.50 -16.54 14.85
C GLU A 97 -0.77 -16.74 15.67
N CYS A 98 -1.26 -17.99 15.78
CA CYS A 98 -2.40 -18.35 16.60
C CYS A 98 -2.01 -19.18 17.82
N ASP A 99 -0.75 -19.15 18.26
CA ASP A 99 -0.35 -19.76 19.51
C ASP A 99 -0.60 -18.84 20.71
N ALA A 100 -1.07 -19.44 21.81
CA ALA A 100 -1.21 -18.78 23.11
C ALA A 100 -0.59 -19.65 24.21
N CYS A 101 0.06 -18.99 25.15
CA CYS A 101 0.67 -19.58 26.33
C CYS A 101 -0.10 -19.31 27.61
N ALA A 102 -0.76 -18.15 27.72
CA ALA A 102 -1.61 -17.82 28.86
C ALA A 102 -2.94 -18.59 28.79
N ALA A 103 -3.38 -19.14 29.94
CA ALA A 103 -4.57 -19.98 30.01
C ALA A 103 -5.86 -19.29 29.51
N ASP A 104 -5.96 -17.97 29.74
CA ASP A 104 -7.12 -17.17 29.35
C ASP A 104 -7.10 -16.76 27.87
N LEU A 105 -6.01 -16.98 27.15
CA LEU A 105 -5.92 -16.73 25.72
C LEU A 105 -6.10 -18.00 24.88
N LYS A 106 -5.96 -19.18 25.48
CA LYS A 106 -6.19 -20.47 24.81
C LYS A 106 -7.67 -20.79 24.68
N GLU A 107 -8.03 -21.44 23.58
CA GLU A 107 -9.38 -22.00 23.40
C GLU A 107 -9.65 -23.16 24.38
N SER A 108 -8.64 -23.98 24.69
CA SER A 108 -8.78 -25.11 25.60
C SER A 108 -8.99 -24.71 27.07
N GLY A 109 -8.53 -23.52 27.46
CA GLY A 109 -8.49 -23.06 28.85
C GLY A 109 -7.50 -23.84 29.73
N ASP A 110 -6.57 -24.58 29.13
CA ASP A 110 -5.52 -25.29 29.86
C ASP A 110 -4.59 -24.32 30.60
N GLU A 111 -3.96 -24.79 31.68
CA GLU A 111 -3.08 -23.97 32.52
C GLU A 111 -1.98 -23.27 31.70
N SER A 112 -1.54 -22.12 32.19
CA SER A 112 -0.49 -21.31 31.59
C SER A 112 0.82 -22.09 31.45
N GLY A 113 1.65 -21.76 30.46
CA GLY A 113 3.02 -22.26 30.35
C GLY A 113 3.27 -23.37 29.31
N THR A 114 2.24 -23.80 28.59
CA THR A 114 2.38 -24.66 27.40
C THR A 114 1.64 -24.02 26.24
N CYS A 115 2.27 -23.91 25.07
CA CYS A 115 1.63 -23.33 23.89
C CYS A 115 0.43 -24.17 23.42
N GLY A 116 -0.58 -23.50 22.90
CA GLY A 116 -1.70 -24.15 22.23
C GLY A 116 -2.58 -23.13 21.49
N PRO A 117 -3.58 -23.59 20.73
CA PRO A 117 -4.42 -22.72 19.92
C PRO A 117 -5.06 -21.60 20.75
N SER A 118 -4.84 -20.38 20.28
CA SER A 118 -5.51 -19.17 20.73
C SER A 118 -7.01 -19.28 20.54
N LYS A 119 -7.77 -18.51 21.31
CA LYS A 119 -9.24 -18.44 21.20
C LYS A 119 -9.70 -18.19 19.77
N ALA A 120 -10.82 -18.81 19.42
CA ALA A 120 -11.51 -18.48 18.18
C ALA A 120 -11.81 -16.97 18.13
N GLU A 121 -11.73 -16.38 16.93
CA GLU A 121 -11.94 -14.94 16.69
C GLU A 121 -10.80 -14.03 17.19
N ALA A 122 -9.74 -14.57 17.79
CA ALA A 122 -8.53 -13.81 18.04
C ALA A 122 -7.94 -13.34 16.70
N ALA A 123 -7.67 -12.04 16.57
CA ALA A 123 -7.08 -11.49 15.36
C ALA A 123 -5.66 -12.01 15.18
N CYS A 124 -5.33 -12.45 13.97
CA CYS A 124 -4.01 -12.93 13.58
C CYS A 124 -3.63 -12.38 12.20
N GLY A 125 -2.38 -12.53 11.78
CA GLY A 125 -1.94 -11.96 10.52
C GLY A 125 -1.83 -10.45 10.56
N GLU A 126 -1.28 -9.93 9.47
CA GLU A 126 -1.30 -8.51 9.14
C GLU A 126 -2.25 -8.30 7.96
N PRO A 127 -2.96 -7.15 7.89
CA PRO A 127 -3.69 -6.82 6.67
C PRO A 127 -2.67 -6.64 5.53
N THR A 128 -3.08 -6.98 4.31
CA THR A 128 -2.23 -6.80 3.13
C THR A 128 -3.06 -6.16 2.03
N CYS A 129 -2.41 -5.38 1.18
CA CYS A 129 -3.03 -4.93 -0.07
C CYS A 129 -2.05 -5.16 -1.21
N SER A 130 -2.46 -5.94 -2.20
CA SER A 130 -1.63 -6.28 -3.36
C SER A 130 -2.49 -6.48 -4.59
N GLU A 131 -2.01 -6.04 -5.75
CA GLU A 131 -2.71 -6.17 -7.04
C GLU A 131 -4.17 -5.63 -7.02
N GLY A 132 -4.43 -4.60 -6.22
CA GLY A 132 -5.77 -4.00 -6.08
C GLY A 132 -6.75 -4.85 -5.26
N VAL A 133 -6.24 -5.77 -4.44
CA VAL A 133 -7.02 -6.58 -3.50
C VAL A 133 -6.48 -6.36 -2.09
N GLU A 134 -7.34 -5.87 -1.20
CA GLU A 134 -7.11 -5.79 0.23
C GLU A 134 -7.57 -7.09 0.89
N THR A 135 -6.70 -7.69 1.69
CA THR A 135 -7.01 -8.83 2.54
C THR A 135 -6.97 -8.35 3.98
N SER A 136 -8.10 -8.48 4.69
CA SER A 136 -8.16 -8.10 6.10
C SER A 136 -7.29 -9.00 6.96
N ARG A 137 -7.10 -8.62 8.23
CA ARG A 137 -6.53 -9.55 9.23
C ARG A 137 -7.33 -10.85 9.27
N GLY A 138 -6.60 -11.93 9.50
CA GLY A 138 -7.16 -13.24 9.76
C GLY A 138 -7.75 -13.34 11.15
N THR A 139 -8.40 -14.47 11.42
CA THR A 139 -8.86 -14.84 12.75
C THR A 139 -8.50 -16.28 13.04
N CYS A 140 -7.98 -16.54 14.23
CA CYS A 140 -7.72 -17.89 14.72
C CYS A 140 -9.04 -18.69 14.81
N ASP A 141 -8.96 -19.99 14.52
CA ASP A 141 -10.13 -20.88 14.51
C ASP A 141 -10.35 -21.63 15.84
N GLY A 142 -9.47 -21.42 16.83
CA GLY A 142 -9.50 -22.11 18.11
C GLY A 142 -9.03 -23.56 18.08
N SER A 143 -8.71 -24.10 16.90
CA SER A 143 -8.41 -25.51 16.70
C SER A 143 -6.99 -25.75 16.19
N SER A 144 -6.37 -24.73 15.60
CA SER A 144 -5.02 -24.76 15.05
C SER A 144 -4.24 -23.50 15.43
N VAL A 145 -2.93 -23.57 15.21
CA VAL A 145 -1.97 -22.47 15.46
C VAL A 145 -1.68 -21.67 14.18
N GLU A 146 -2.26 -22.11 13.06
CA GLU A 146 -2.13 -21.49 11.75
C GLU A 146 -3.11 -20.32 11.63
N CYS A 147 -2.65 -19.18 11.13
CA CYS A 147 -3.52 -18.07 10.79
C CYS A 147 -4.02 -18.21 9.34
N ALA A 148 -5.33 -18.35 9.17
CA ALA A 148 -5.94 -18.23 7.85
C ALA A 148 -6.02 -16.74 7.44
N PRO A 149 -5.77 -16.39 6.15
CA PRO A 149 -5.96 -15.03 5.67
C PRO A 149 -7.41 -14.56 5.87
N GLY A 150 -7.58 -13.26 6.07
CA GLY A 150 -8.89 -12.65 6.26
C GLY A 150 -9.74 -12.54 4.99
N GLU A 151 -10.79 -11.75 5.07
CA GLU A 151 -11.68 -11.51 3.93
C GLU A 151 -10.98 -10.66 2.87
N GLU A 152 -11.17 -11.03 1.61
CA GLU A 152 -10.66 -10.29 0.46
C GLU A 152 -11.70 -9.27 -0.04
N LYS A 153 -11.23 -8.06 -0.33
CA LYS A 153 -12.00 -6.96 -0.89
C LYS A 153 -11.23 -6.33 -2.04
N SER A 154 -11.88 -6.17 -3.19
CA SER A 154 -11.30 -5.42 -4.32
C SER A 154 -11.29 -3.92 -4.03
N CYS A 155 -10.20 -3.24 -4.40
CA CYS A 155 -10.05 -1.79 -4.30
C CYS A 155 -10.80 -1.03 -5.40
N GLU A 156 -11.51 -1.72 -6.29
CA GLU A 156 -12.27 -1.12 -7.38
C GLU A 156 -11.41 -0.16 -8.24
N THR A 157 -11.60 1.15 -8.09
CA THR A 157 -10.90 2.20 -8.84
C THR A 157 -9.71 2.80 -8.08
N PHE A 158 -9.50 2.39 -6.83
CA PHE A 158 -8.43 2.88 -5.96
C PHE A 158 -7.24 1.92 -5.94
N ALA A 159 -6.04 2.48 -5.83
CA ALA A 159 -4.82 1.70 -5.64
C ALA A 159 -4.70 1.20 -4.19
N CYS A 160 -3.74 0.29 -3.98
CA CYS A 160 -3.31 -0.10 -2.64
C CYS A 160 -2.41 0.98 -2.04
N ASP A 161 -2.70 1.35 -0.79
CA ASP A 161 -1.83 2.17 0.05
C ASP A 161 -0.72 1.29 0.64
N PRO A 162 0.57 1.52 0.30
CA PRO A 162 1.68 0.75 0.82
C PRO A 162 2.00 1.03 2.29
N GLU A 163 1.53 2.15 2.85
CA GLU A 163 1.77 2.50 4.26
C GLU A 163 0.74 1.83 5.17
N GLU A 164 -0.53 1.84 4.77
CA GLU A 164 -1.65 1.30 5.55
C GLU A 164 -2.00 -0.16 5.20
N ASN A 165 -1.43 -0.72 4.12
CA ASN A 165 -1.75 -2.06 3.60
C ASN A 165 -3.26 -2.24 3.35
N ALA A 166 -3.93 -1.19 2.88
CA ALA A 166 -5.36 -1.15 2.60
C ALA A 166 -5.64 -0.41 1.29
N CYS A 167 -6.86 -0.51 0.76
CA CYS A 167 -7.23 0.29 -0.40
C CYS A 167 -7.31 1.79 -0.02
N PHE A 168 -6.87 2.67 -0.92
CA PHE A 168 -7.26 4.08 -0.79
C PHE A 168 -8.79 4.21 -0.85
N THR A 169 -9.30 5.23 -0.16
CA THR A 169 -10.74 5.56 -0.17
C THR A 169 -11.01 6.95 -0.75
N GLU A 170 -9.96 7.74 -0.93
CA GLU A 170 -9.93 9.04 -1.58
C GLU A 170 -8.58 9.21 -2.26
N CYS A 171 -8.55 9.95 -3.37
CA CYS A 171 -7.32 10.27 -4.06
C CYS A 171 -6.93 11.74 -3.81
N THR A 172 -5.63 12.00 -3.77
CA THR A 172 -5.07 13.36 -3.84
C THR A 172 -4.11 13.53 -5.01
N GLU A 173 -3.71 12.43 -5.62
CA GLU A 173 -2.84 12.32 -6.78
C GLU A 173 -3.22 11.08 -7.58
N ASP A 174 -2.86 11.05 -8.88
CA ASP A 174 -3.24 9.97 -9.79
C ASP A 174 -2.69 8.60 -9.36
N ALA A 175 -1.58 8.58 -8.61
CA ALA A 175 -0.99 7.36 -8.07
C ALA A 175 -1.87 6.64 -7.03
N HIS A 176 -2.86 7.32 -6.44
CA HIS A 176 -3.82 6.73 -5.52
C HIS A 176 -4.93 5.96 -6.26
N CYS A 177 -4.97 6.03 -7.58
CA CYS A 177 -5.97 5.38 -8.42
C CYS A 177 -5.39 4.16 -9.14
N THR A 178 -6.26 3.24 -9.54
CA THR A 178 -5.84 2.07 -10.32
C THR A 178 -5.38 2.46 -11.74
N LEU A 179 -4.88 1.48 -12.47
CA LEU A 179 -4.48 1.60 -13.87
C LEU A 179 -5.48 2.45 -14.66
N CYS A 180 -4.96 3.43 -15.40
CA CYS A 180 -5.74 4.30 -16.28
C CYS A 180 -6.84 5.14 -15.60
N HIS A 181 -6.73 5.35 -14.28
CA HIS A 181 -7.56 6.30 -13.57
C HIS A 181 -6.73 7.52 -13.15
N VAL A 182 -7.38 8.67 -13.11
CA VAL A 182 -6.83 9.94 -12.63
C VAL A 182 -7.66 10.43 -11.46
N CYS A 183 -7.05 11.27 -10.62
CA CYS A 183 -7.74 11.83 -9.48
C CYS A 183 -8.65 12.99 -9.90
N GLY A 184 -9.95 12.85 -9.61
CA GLY A 184 -10.97 13.87 -9.82
C GLY A 184 -10.89 15.00 -8.80
N GLU A 185 -11.67 16.06 -9.06
CA GLU A 185 -11.68 17.24 -8.17
C GLU A 185 -12.38 16.98 -6.83
N GLU A 186 -13.23 15.95 -6.73
CA GLU A 186 -13.92 15.56 -5.48
C GLU A 186 -13.21 14.43 -4.73
N GLY A 187 -11.98 14.05 -5.16
CA GLY A 187 -11.19 12.97 -4.56
C GLY A 187 -11.58 11.57 -5.03
N GLU A 188 -12.34 11.48 -6.12
CA GLU A 188 -12.77 10.24 -6.75
C GLU A 188 -11.86 9.82 -7.91
N CYS A 189 -11.61 8.52 -8.07
CA CYS A 189 -10.85 8.02 -9.21
C CYS A 189 -11.77 7.89 -10.43
N VAL A 190 -11.44 8.60 -11.51
CA VAL A 190 -12.19 8.58 -12.78
C VAL A 190 -11.31 8.05 -13.90
N LEU A 191 -11.92 7.41 -14.89
CA LEU A 191 -11.20 6.95 -16.08
C LEU A 191 -10.52 8.12 -16.79
N ALA A 192 -9.25 7.93 -17.13
CA ALA A 192 -8.49 8.87 -17.93
C ALA A 192 -9.08 9.00 -19.34
N ALA A 193 -8.78 10.10 -20.03
CA ALA A 193 -9.15 10.25 -21.43
C ALA A 193 -8.43 9.18 -22.28
N ALA A 194 -9.11 8.68 -23.31
CA ALA A 194 -8.50 7.76 -24.28
C ALA A 194 -7.24 8.39 -24.90
N GLY A 195 -6.17 7.62 -25.03
CA GLY A 195 -4.86 8.06 -25.49
C GLY A 195 -3.98 8.71 -24.42
N THR A 196 -4.40 8.75 -23.14
CA THR A 196 -3.56 9.27 -22.05
C THR A 196 -2.38 8.31 -21.79
N PRO A 197 -1.11 8.75 -21.95
CA PRO A 197 0.05 7.91 -21.67
C PRO A 197 0.34 7.82 -20.16
N GLY A 198 1.07 6.78 -19.74
CA GLY A 198 1.44 6.58 -18.34
C GLY A 198 0.33 5.93 -17.52
N LEU A 199 0.11 6.40 -16.29
CA LEU A 199 -0.93 5.89 -15.37
C LEU A 199 -0.88 4.37 -15.12
N GLY A 200 0.35 3.83 -15.05
CA GLY A 200 0.62 2.40 -14.88
C GLY A 200 0.81 1.61 -16.18
N CYS A 201 0.62 2.23 -17.34
CA CYS A 201 1.00 1.66 -18.63
C CYS A 201 2.50 1.81 -18.92
N GLU A 202 3.02 0.96 -19.80
CA GLU A 202 4.42 1.02 -20.29
C GLU A 202 4.66 2.28 -21.15
N GLU A 203 5.93 2.61 -21.43
CA GLU A 203 6.31 3.84 -22.15
C GLU A 203 5.75 3.93 -23.57
N ASP A 204 5.50 2.78 -24.21
CA ASP A 204 4.93 2.63 -25.55
C ASP A 204 3.39 2.42 -25.51
N GLN A 205 2.77 2.62 -24.35
CA GLN A 205 1.35 2.39 -24.12
C GLN A 205 0.61 3.63 -23.60
N ALA A 206 -0.70 3.64 -23.89
CA ALA A 206 -1.65 4.63 -23.43
C ALA A 206 -2.98 3.97 -23.07
N CYS A 207 -3.73 4.63 -22.20
CA CYS A 207 -5.03 4.18 -21.73
C CYS A 207 -6.11 4.30 -22.82
N ASP A 208 -6.91 3.25 -23.00
CA ASP A 208 -8.14 3.33 -23.78
C ASP A 208 -9.33 3.83 -22.94
N ALA A 209 -10.46 4.07 -23.60
CA ALA A 209 -11.69 4.52 -22.95
C ALA A 209 -12.29 3.51 -21.96
N ALA A 210 -11.80 2.25 -21.96
CA ALA A 210 -12.21 1.21 -21.03
C ALA A 210 -11.24 1.04 -19.85
N GLY A 211 -10.15 1.81 -19.79
CA GLY A 211 -9.14 1.75 -18.74
C GLY A 211 -8.09 0.65 -18.96
N ALA A 212 -7.91 0.17 -20.19
CA ALA A 212 -6.85 -0.78 -20.53
C ALA A 212 -5.67 -0.10 -21.23
N CYS A 213 -4.46 -0.59 -20.96
CA CYS A 213 -3.27 -0.17 -21.69
C CYS A 213 -3.27 -0.75 -23.12
N LYS A 214 -3.11 0.13 -24.09
CA LYS A 214 -3.05 -0.12 -25.53
C LYS A 214 -1.86 0.64 -26.13
N ALA A 215 -1.57 0.43 -27.41
CA ALA A 215 -0.44 1.12 -28.05
C ALA A 215 -0.62 2.65 -28.00
N ALA A 216 0.44 3.36 -27.60
CA ALA A 216 0.46 4.82 -27.56
C ALA A 216 0.46 5.43 -28.97
N ASN A 217 0.19 6.73 -29.05
CA ASN A 217 0.27 7.46 -30.31
C ASN A 217 1.69 7.37 -30.89
N GLY A 218 1.79 7.17 -32.21
CA GLY A 218 3.06 6.99 -32.93
C GLY A 218 3.49 5.52 -33.07
N GLN A 219 2.84 4.59 -32.39
CA GLN A 219 3.10 3.15 -32.55
C GLN A 219 2.42 2.59 -33.80
N GLU A 220 2.98 1.53 -34.37
CA GLU A 220 2.39 0.82 -35.51
C GLU A 220 1.07 0.14 -35.13
N CYS A 221 0.08 0.20 -36.02
CA CYS A 221 -1.22 -0.43 -35.81
C CYS A 221 -1.83 -0.96 -37.11
N THR A 222 -2.75 -1.91 -36.96
CA THR A 222 -3.58 -2.43 -38.07
C THR A 222 -5.07 -2.25 -37.83
N GLU A 223 -5.47 -2.07 -36.57
CA GLU A 223 -6.86 -1.94 -36.16
C GLU A 223 -6.99 -0.79 -35.16
N ALA A 224 -8.11 -0.08 -35.19
CA ALA A 224 -8.35 1.08 -34.32
C ALA A 224 -8.31 0.72 -32.82
N GLU A 225 -8.81 -0.47 -32.46
CA GLU A 225 -8.91 -0.95 -31.08
C GLU A 225 -7.54 -1.31 -30.44
N THR A 226 -6.47 -1.39 -31.23
CA THR A 226 -5.12 -1.62 -30.69
C THR A 226 -4.47 -0.33 -30.17
N CYS A 227 -5.03 0.83 -30.50
CA CYS A 227 -4.53 2.14 -30.09
C CYS A 227 -5.26 2.64 -28.84
N GLY A 228 -4.55 3.25 -27.89
CA GLY A 228 -5.17 3.84 -26.69
C GLY A 228 -6.16 4.96 -27.04
N SER A 229 -5.89 5.70 -28.10
CA SER A 229 -6.83 6.69 -28.65
C SER A 229 -8.06 6.09 -29.33
N GLY A 230 -8.04 4.78 -29.62
CA GLY A 230 -9.02 4.13 -30.48
C GLY A 230 -8.95 4.55 -31.96
N SER A 231 -7.84 5.17 -32.40
CA SER A 231 -7.67 5.66 -33.76
C SER A 231 -6.39 5.11 -34.40
N CYS A 232 -6.53 4.34 -35.46
CA CYS A 232 -5.43 3.82 -36.26
C CYS A 232 -5.53 4.40 -37.68
N VAL A 233 -4.65 5.33 -38.02
CA VAL A 233 -4.65 6.03 -39.32
C VAL A 233 -3.26 5.91 -39.93
N ASP A 234 -3.20 5.65 -41.23
CA ASP A 234 -1.93 5.47 -41.98
C ASP A 234 -0.99 4.39 -41.43
N GLY A 235 -1.56 3.40 -40.72
CA GLY A 235 -0.82 2.32 -40.06
C GLY A 235 -0.14 2.73 -38.75
N VAL A 236 -0.48 3.89 -38.20
CA VAL A 236 0.07 4.44 -36.95
C VAL A 236 -1.07 4.82 -36.00
N CYS A 237 -0.87 4.65 -34.70
CA CYS A 237 -1.84 5.08 -33.68
C CYS A 237 -1.85 6.60 -33.56
N CYS A 238 -3.02 7.20 -33.63
CA CYS A 238 -3.17 8.65 -33.76
C CYS A 238 -3.95 9.24 -32.60
N ASP A 239 -3.66 10.48 -32.23
CA ASP A 239 -4.42 11.21 -31.21
C ASP A 239 -5.92 11.33 -31.53
N THR A 240 -6.27 11.38 -32.82
CA THR A 240 -7.65 11.42 -33.31
C THR A 240 -7.83 10.62 -34.60
N GLY A 241 -9.03 10.58 -35.17
CA GLY A 241 -9.36 9.81 -36.38
C GLY A 241 -8.86 10.41 -37.71
N CYS A 242 -8.16 11.56 -37.68
CA CYS A 242 -7.69 12.28 -38.88
C CYS A 242 -8.76 12.36 -40.01
N ASP A 243 -9.98 12.77 -39.70
CA ASP A 243 -11.15 12.62 -40.60
C ASP A 243 -11.12 13.45 -41.92
N SER A 244 -10.04 14.17 -42.21
CA SER A 244 -9.91 15.05 -43.37
C SER A 244 -8.95 14.47 -44.41
N ALA A 245 -9.25 14.68 -45.69
CA ALA A 245 -8.58 14.04 -46.83
C ALA A 245 -7.09 14.39 -47.05
N CYS A 246 -6.53 15.28 -46.23
CA CYS A 246 -5.15 15.77 -46.33
C CYS A 246 -4.55 15.94 -44.94
N VAL A 247 -4.88 15.00 -44.05
CA VAL A 247 -4.43 14.96 -42.66
C VAL A 247 -3.92 13.55 -42.42
N ALA A 248 -2.64 13.44 -42.13
CA ALA A 248 -1.97 12.18 -41.93
C ALA A 248 -1.37 12.12 -40.53
N CYS A 249 -1.09 10.89 -40.10
CA CYS A 249 -0.60 10.60 -38.76
C CYS A 249 0.81 9.98 -38.74
N ASN A 250 1.30 9.57 -39.90
CA ASN A 250 2.63 9.02 -40.10
C ASN A 250 3.63 10.06 -40.65
N ILE A 251 3.36 11.36 -40.43
CA ILE A 251 4.23 12.44 -40.88
C ILE A 251 5.52 12.42 -40.04
N GLU A 252 6.67 12.32 -40.69
CA GLU A 252 7.98 12.28 -40.03
C GLU A 252 8.15 13.49 -39.08
N GLY A 253 8.42 13.21 -37.81
CA GLY A 253 8.56 14.23 -36.76
C GLY A 253 7.25 14.71 -36.12
N SER A 254 6.09 14.23 -36.58
CA SER A 254 4.77 14.42 -35.95
C SER A 254 3.99 13.10 -35.84
N GLU A 255 4.71 11.98 -35.80
CA GLU A 255 4.12 10.63 -35.72
C GLU A 255 3.17 10.52 -34.53
N GLY A 256 1.96 10.04 -34.81
CA GLY A 256 0.90 9.89 -33.81
C GLY A 256 0.07 11.14 -33.52
N THR A 257 0.37 12.28 -34.14
CA THR A 257 -0.45 13.48 -34.06
C THR A 257 -1.03 13.79 -35.44
N CYS A 258 -2.36 13.74 -35.58
CA CYS A 258 -3.04 14.10 -36.82
C CYS A 258 -2.66 15.52 -37.24
N SER A 259 -1.90 15.62 -38.34
CA SER A 259 -1.29 16.85 -38.81
C SER A 259 -1.56 17.03 -40.30
N ASN A 260 -1.64 18.28 -40.77
CA ASN A 260 -1.88 18.56 -42.18
C ASN A 260 -0.71 18.06 -43.03
N VAL A 261 -1.03 17.32 -44.09
CA VAL A 261 -0.09 16.97 -45.15
C VAL A 261 0.37 18.26 -45.85
N ALA A 262 1.66 18.33 -46.19
CA ALA A 262 2.24 19.53 -46.76
C ALA A 262 1.60 19.88 -48.12
N ALA A 263 1.60 21.18 -48.43
CA ALA A 263 0.98 21.66 -49.66
C ALA A 263 1.70 21.10 -50.90
N GLY A 264 0.94 20.46 -51.79
CA GLY A 264 1.44 19.84 -53.02
C GLY A 264 1.76 18.36 -52.91
N ASP A 265 1.73 17.77 -51.72
CA ASP A 265 1.87 16.33 -51.54
C ASP A 265 0.52 15.61 -51.74
N GLU A 266 0.59 14.33 -52.11
CA GLU A 266 -0.57 13.44 -52.21
C GLU A 266 -0.76 12.68 -50.89
N ASP A 267 -2.01 12.46 -50.49
CA ASP A 267 -2.41 11.75 -49.27
C ASP A 267 -3.19 10.47 -49.64
N GLY A 268 -2.53 9.61 -50.41
CA GLY A 268 -3.02 8.28 -50.76
C GLY A 268 -4.41 8.26 -51.43
N ILE A 269 -5.34 7.48 -50.87
CA ILE A 269 -6.63 7.21 -51.52
C ILE A 269 -7.59 8.40 -51.47
N ASP A 270 -7.40 9.30 -50.49
CA ASP A 270 -8.29 10.42 -50.22
C ASP A 270 -7.90 11.68 -50.99
N CYS A 271 -6.61 11.83 -51.31
CA CYS A 271 -6.11 12.89 -52.18
C CYS A 271 -4.99 12.41 -53.11
N SER A 272 -5.37 11.94 -54.31
CA SER A 272 -4.43 11.49 -55.34
C SER A 272 -4.84 11.85 -56.77
N GLY A 273 -3.87 11.75 -57.69
CA GLY A 273 -4.07 11.86 -59.13
C GLY A 273 -4.08 13.31 -59.58
N ALA A 274 -5.25 13.84 -59.94
CA ALA A 274 -5.40 15.25 -60.31
C ALA A 274 -5.51 16.15 -59.07
N ASN A 275 -5.49 15.60 -57.87
CA ASN A 275 -5.65 16.35 -56.64
C ASN A 275 -4.46 16.15 -55.70
N VAL A 276 -4.10 17.21 -55.00
CA VAL A 276 -3.02 17.29 -54.01
C VAL A 276 -3.49 18.13 -52.82
N CYS A 277 -2.77 18.03 -51.71
CA CYS A 277 -3.10 18.74 -50.49
C CYS A 277 -2.77 20.23 -50.56
N ASN A 278 -3.58 21.05 -49.90
CA ASN A 278 -3.38 22.50 -49.84
C ASN A 278 -2.57 22.99 -48.61
N GLY A 279 -2.09 22.08 -47.75
CA GLY A 279 -1.40 22.41 -46.50
C GLY A 279 -2.34 22.77 -45.32
N ASN A 280 -3.64 22.87 -45.58
CA ASN A 280 -4.68 23.22 -44.61
C ASN A 280 -5.67 22.07 -44.36
N GLY A 281 -5.31 20.84 -44.74
CA GLY A 281 -6.14 19.66 -44.54
C GLY A 281 -7.24 19.45 -45.59
N ALA A 282 -7.23 20.21 -46.69
CA ALA A 282 -8.15 20.01 -47.81
C ALA A 282 -7.43 19.59 -49.10
N CYS A 283 -8.14 18.78 -49.88
CA CYS A 283 -7.70 18.30 -51.18
C CYS A 283 -8.21 19.24 -52.28
N GLY A 284 -7.35 19.60 -53.22
CA GLY A 284 -7.70 20.45 -54.37
C GLY A 284 -6.92 20.06 -55.61
N LEU A 285 -7.31 20.62 -56.75
CA LEU A 285 -6.67 20.33 -58.04
C LEU A 285 -5.18 20.69 -58.02
N ALA A 286 -4.38 19.78 -58.56
CA ALA A 286 -2.94 19.92 -58.69
C ALA A 286 -2.57 21.04 -59.66
N PRO A 287 -1.35 21.60 -59.55
CA PRO A 287 -0.84 22.53 -60.55
C PRO A 287 -0.96 21.91 -61.95
N THR A 288 -1.31 22.73 -62.94
CA THR A 288 -1.55 22.32 -64.34
C THR A 288 -2.89 21.65 -64.68
N GLU A 289 -3.74 21.38 -63.68
CA GLU A 289 -5.11 20.87 -63.90
C GLU A 289 -6.09 21.99 -64.28
N GLU A 290 -7.15 21.64 -65.03
CA GLU A 290 -8.15 22.60 -65.50
C GLU A 290 -9.08 23.06 -64.37
N CYS A 291 -9.24 24.36 -64.20
CA CYS A 291 -10.05 24.97 -63.14
C CYS A 291 -10.98 26.07 -63.67
N THR A 292 -12.02 26.35 -62.90
CA THR A 292 -12.99 27.44 -63.15
C THR A 292 -12.98 28.50 -62.06
N THR A 293 -12.57 28.14 -60.84
CA THR A 293 -12.47 29.05 -59.69
C THR A 293 -11.19 28.81 -58.90
N ASP A 294 -10.72 29.83 -58.18
CA ASP A 294 -9.51 29.75 -57.33
C ASP A 294 -9.60 28.66 -56.25
N GLU A 295 -10.81 28.43 -55.71
CA GLU A 295 -11.08 27.47 -54.63
C GLU A 295 -10.95 26.00 -55.07
N GLU A 296 -11.03 25.72 -56.38
CA GLU A 296 -10.85 24.37 -56.91
C GLU A 296 -9.38 23.92 -56.89
N CYS A 297 -8.44 24.86 -56.88
CA CYS A 297 -7.01 24.58 -56.90
C CYS A 297 -6.45 24.44 -55.49
N ALA A 298 -5.62 23.42 -55.24
CA ALA A 298 -4.92 23.27 -53.97
C ALA A 298 -4.02 24.47 -53.63
N SER A 299 -3.51 25.15 -54.65
CA SER A 299 -2.74 26.41 -54.50
C SER A 299 -3.60 27.64 -54.17
N GLY A 300 -4.93 27.51 -54.21
CA GLY A 300 -5.87 28.62 -54.07
C GLY A 300 -5.83 29.62 -55.22
N ASN A 301 -5.30 29.23 -56.40
CA ASN A 301 -5.12 30.11 -57.54
C ASN A 301 -5.42 29.42 -58.88
N CYS A 302 -6.50 29.85 -59.53
CA CYS A 302 -6.86 29.48 -60.89
C CYS A 302 -6.41 30.58 -61.86
N LEU A 303 -5.38 30.29 -62.66
CA LEU A 303 -4.82 31.26 -63.58
C LEU A 303 -5.85 31.64 -64.65
N GLY A 304 -5.75 32.84 -65.22
CA GLY A 304 -6.66 33.33 -66.29
C GLY A 304 -6.65 32.51 -67.60
N ILE A 305 -5.87 31.42 -67.64
CA ILE A 305 -5.87 30.40 -68.68
C ILE A 305 -6.72 29.16 -68.30
N PHE A 306 -7.50 29.21 -67.21
CA PHE A 306 -8.32 28.12 -66.67
C PHE A 306 -7.50 26.92 -66.21
N VAL A 307 -6.35 27.18 -65.58
CA VAL A 307 -5.42 26.15 -65.10
C VAL A 307 -4.90 26.50 -63.72
N CYS A 308 -4.78 25.52 -62.83
CA CYS A 308 -4.28 25.71 -61.48
C CYS A 308 -2.82 26.16 -61.47
N GLY A 309 -2.55 27.23 -60.72
CA GLY A 309 -1.22 27.79 -60.52
C GLY A 309 -0.37 26.96 -59.58
N ASN A 310 0.94 27.16 -59.63
CA ASN A 310 1.87 26.57 -58.66
C ASN A 310 1.59 27.09 -57.25
N PHE A 311 1.97 26.29 -56.25
CA PHE A 311 1.95 26.72 -54.86
C PHE A 311 2.81 27.98 -54.67
N PRO A 312 2.34 28.96 -53.87
CA PRO A 312 3.17 30.09 -53.49
C PRO A 312 4.43 29.54 -52.81
N ALA A 313 5.60 30.04 -53.22
CA ALA A 313 6.85 29.64 -52.58
C ALA A 313 6.77 30.04 -51.10
N GLU A 314 6.68 29.03 -50.22
CA GLU A 314 6.78 29.19 -48.77
C GLU A 314 8.03 30.03 -48.44
N GLY A 315 7.86 31.30 -48.10
CA GLY A 315 8.90 32.14 -47.49
C GLY A 315 10.10 32.54 -48.36
N GLY A 316 9.89 33.02 -49.59
CA GLY A 316 10.89 33.89 -50.24
C GLY A 316 10.78 35.33 -49.73
N GLU A 317 11.62 35.72 -48.77
CA GLU A 317 11.78 37.13 -48.38
C GLU A 317 11.89 38.03 -49.63
N GLY A 318 11.11 39.11 -49.65
CA GLY A 318 11.16 40.10 -50.72
C GLY A 318 12.57 40.66 -50.90
N GLY A 319 13.14 40.49 -52.09
CA GLY A 319 14.43 41.05 -52.45
C GLY A 319 14.69 41.08 -53.96
N GLY A 320 14.65 42.30 -54.53
CA GLY A 320 15.29 42.71 -55.80
C GLY A 320 14.53 42.31 -57.07
N GLU A 321 13.99 43.23 -57.88
CA GLU A 321 14.62 44.29 -58.73
C GLU A 321 14.13 44.03 -60.18
N PRO A 322 14.21 44.96 -61.16
CA PRO A 322 15.15 46.07 -61.33
C PRO A 322 14.56 47.49 -61.27
#